data_AF-A0A1E5NCD0-F1
#
_entry.id   AF-A0A1E5NCD0-F1
#
_cell.length_a   1.000
_cell.length_b   1.000
_cell.length_c   1.000
_cell.angle_alpha   90.00
_cell.angle_beta   90.00
_cell.angle_gamma   90.00
#
_symmetry.space_group_name_H-M   'P 1'
#
loop_
_entity.id
_entity.type
_entity.pdbx_description
1 polymer ?
#
loop_
_entity_poly.entity_id
_entity_poly.type
_entity_poly.pdbx_seq_one_letter_code
_entity_poly.pdbx_strand_id
1 'polypeptide(L)'
;MTCKSYIVTQNREYFLSHHIEYISLKNTSVKKIEKSLKKDESFINIFLYDNEKNKLYGYYEIDLNNKNNEMSNKDYTNIYITDNYKRRRGIYYKLEYKYSDFAIYEIDSKTFSKLRDRLILLNDNISQTFFSCSINDNIFKYQSIETYPSLYVAEYEKHFDNKAYESIYNEYVRLLKYANSENKSIDRYMELGSYLMNMLIPEKDFREHLLDGFRIVYLHLDDKTYTIPWEILSFDGKFLSENIIFSYNNASNVLHNKKIDNKKLKMAIISIPNEDILYDKREIDSILSLQNNIKNIEIDLYKKEHNYFEFVKILESYDIVHIITHGYKDGIKLSEDYILNSVAALHNPPSLIFINACNMEEADNKLTKSLLSSGVSTVISGIGSLADGMYLDFIYSFYSNLLHRHARINTAQAYYFAYVEVKEFYKGFIRYRFNGVPVYV
;
A
#
# COMPACT_ATOMS: atom_id res chain seq x y z
N MET A 1 5.04 -18.37 21.92
CA MET A 1 4.32 -17.64 23.00
C MET A 1 3.23 -16.80 22.35
N THR A 2 1.97 -17.01 22.68
CA THR A 2 0.86 -16.16 22.20
C THR A 2 0.64 -15.04 23.21
N CYS A 3 1.29 -13.91 23.00
CA CYS A 3 1.08 -12.73 23.82
C CYS A 3 -0.29 -12.11 23.52
N LYS A 4 -1.09 -11.82 24.55
CA LYS A 4 -2.38 -11.16 24.38
C LYS A 4 -2.18 -9.71 23.91
N SER A 5 -3.04 -9.27 23.00
CA SER A 5 -2.92 -7.98 22.34
C SER A 5 -4.10 -7.08 22.65
N TYR A 6 -3.82 -5.80 22.89
CA TYR A 6 -4.82 -4.84 23.33
C TYR A 6 -4.69 -3.48 22.62
N ILE A 7 -5.79 -2.74 22.55
CA ILE A 7 -5.79 -1.30 22.23
C ILE A 7 -6.13 -0.55 23.51
N VAL A 8 -5.28 0.40 23.88
CA VAL A 8 -5.46 1.29 25.03
C VAL A 8 -5.82 2.68 24.52
N THR A 9 -7.01 3.16 24.87
CA THR A 9 -7.42 4.52 24.53
C THR A 9 -6.90 5.49 25.58
N GLN A 10 -6.05 6.43 25.17
CA GLN A 10 -5.43 7.38 26.10
C GLN A 10 -5.25 8.75 25.44
N ASN A 11 -5.47 9.81 26.21
CA ASN A 11 -5.19 11.16 25.74
C ASN A 11 -3.68 11.33 25.53
N ARG A 12 -3.30 11.74 24.32
CA ARG A 12 -1.90 11.94 23.91
C ARG A 12 -1.14 12.94 24.79
N GLU A 13 -1.82 13.94 25.37
CA GLU A 13 -1.20 14.93 26.27
C GLU A 13 -0.62 14.30 27.54
N TYR A 14 -1.16 13.16 27.97
CA TYR A 14 -0.69 12.45 29.16
C TYR A 14 0.72 11.87 28.98
N PHE A 15 1.09 11.51 27.74
CA PHE A 15 2.43 10.99 27.40
C PHE A 15 3.46 12.08 27.14
N LEU A 16 3.04 13.21 26.55
CA LEU A 16 3.96 14.28 26.15
C LEU A 16 4.37 15.20 27.31
N SER A 17 3.66 15.16 28.44
CA SER A 17 3.84 16.07 29.57
C SER A 17 4.90 15.64 30.58
N HIS A 18 5.40 14.40 30.52
CA HIS A 18 6.34 13.87 31.52
C HIS A 18 7.65 13.40 30.88
N HIS A 19 8.77 13.67 31.55
CA HIS A 19 10.12 13.24 31.13
C HIS A 19 10.31 11.71 31.12
N ILE A 20 9.30 10.96 31.55
CA ILE A 20 9.24 9.51 31.66
C ILE A 20 7.96 9.05 30.95
N GLU A 21 8.07 8.13 29.98
CA GLU A 21 6.94 7.57 29.26
C GLU A 21 6.34 6.40 30.05
N TYR A 22 5.12 6.56 30.55
CA TYR A 22 4.35 5.49 31.19
C TYR A 22 2.90 5.51 30.72
N ILE A 23 2.26 4.35 30.78
CA ILE A 23 0.85 4.16 30.44
C ILE A 23 0.07 4.07 31.73
N SER A 24 -0.99 4.86 31.84
CA SER A 24 -1.87 4.82 32.99
C SER A 24 -3.09 3.98 32.67
N LEU A 25 -3.30 2.89 33.41
CA LEU A 25 -4.43 1.99 33.26
C LEU A 25 -5.27 1.96 34.52
N LYS A 26 -6.60 1.93 34.38
CA LYS A 26 -7.49 1.70 35.52
C LYS A 26 -7.19 0.36 36.18
N ASN A 27 -7.10 0.34 37.51
CA ASN A 27 -6.80 -0.87 38.30
C ASN A 27 -7.79 -2.02 38.01
N THR A 28 -9.05 -1.69 37.70
CA THR A 28 -10.07 -2.66 37.30
C THR A 28 -9.76 -3.33 35.97
N SER A 29 -9.19 -2.60 35.02
CA SER A 29 -8.77 -3.12 33.71
C SER A 29 -7.52 -4.00 33.83
N VAL A 30 -6.53 -3.59 34.65
CA VAL A 30 -5.32 -4.39 34.93
C VAL A 30 -5.71 -5.74 35.55
N LYS A 31 -6.59 -5.74 36.56
CA LYS A 31 -7.09 -6.99 37.16
C LYS A 31 -7.81 -7.90 36.17
N LYS A 32 -8.49 -7.35 35.16
CA LYS A 32 -9.13 -8.15 34.10
C LYS A 32 -8.08 -8.81 33.20
N ILE A 33 -7.03 -8.08 32.81
CA ILE A 33 -5.92 -8.61 32.02
C ILE A 33 -5.24 -9.75 32.77
N GLU A 34 -4.82 -9.51 34.02
CA GLU A 34 -4.12 -10.50 34.86
C GLU A 34 -4.90 -11.79 35.05
N LYS A 35 -6.22 -11.70 35.25
CA LYS A 35 -7.09 -12.90 35.35
C LYS A 35 -7.13 -13.72 34.08
N SER A 36 -6.86 -13.10 32.94
CA SER A 36 -6.98 -13.72 31.61
C SER A 36 -5.65 -14.27 31.08
N LEU A 37 -4.53 -13.93 31.74
CA LEU A 37 -3.20 -14.42 31.41
C LEU A 37 -2.93 -15.76 32.08
N LYS A 38 -2.19 -16.64 31.41
CA LYS A 38 -1.68 -17.86 32.04
C LYS A 38 -0.59 -17.50 33.05
N LYS A 39 -0.34 -18.36 34.04
CA LYS A 39 0.65 -18.11 35.11
C LYS A 39 2.06 -17.75 34.63
N ASP A 40 2.41 -18.12 33.40
CA ASP A 40 3.74 -17.88 32.79
C ASP A 40 3.74 -16.74 31.74
N GLU A 41 2.63 -16.03 31.56
CA GLU A 41 2.52 -14.89 30.63
C GLU A 41 2.50 -13.58 31.42
N SER A 42 3.65 -12.90 31.52
CA SER A 42 3.73 -11.55 32.11
C SER A 42 3.68 -10.42 31.08
N PHE A 43 3.85 -10.75 29.80
CA PHE A 43 3.91 -9.78 28.73
C PHE A 43 2.56 -9.61 28.03
N ILE A 44 2.21 -8.36 27.74
CA ILE A 44 1.08 -8.01 26.86
C ILE A 44 1.53 -7.05 25.76
N ASN A 45 0.84 -7.14 24.64
CA ASN A 45 1.01 -6.28 23.49
C ASN A 45 -0.04 -5.18 23.55
N ILE A 46 0.37 -3.93 23.35
CA ILE A 46 -0.56 -2.81 23.37
C ILE A 46 -0.33 -1.84 22.22
N PHE A 47 -1.44 -1.29 21.73
CA PHE A 47 -1.44 -0.11 20.88
C PHE A 47 -2.02 1.07 21.64
N LEU A 48 -1.45 2.25 21.43
CA LEU A 48 -2.03 3.48 21.97
C LEU A 48 -2.99 4.09 20.96
N TYR A 49 -4.16 4.53 21.40
CA TYR A 49 -5.17 5.10 20.53
C TYR A 49 -5.65 6.48 21.02
N ASP A 50 -5.61 7.46 20.12
CA ASP A 50 -6.13 8.81 20.31
C ASP A 50 -7.52 8.90 19.69
N ASN A 51 -8.50 8.94 20.59
CA ASN A 51 -9.92 9.00 20.27
C ASN A 51 -10.32 10.24 19.48
N GLU A 52 -9.66 11.38 19.71
CA GLU A 52 -10.00 12.63 19.03
C GLU A 52 -9.56 12.59 17.56
N LYS A 53 -8.40 11.97 17.32
CA LYS A 53 -7.80 11.90 15.98
C LYS A 53 -8.10 10.61 15.23
N ASN A 54 -8.80 9.66 15.85
CA ASN A 54 -8.99 8.28 15.37
C ASN A 54 -7.68 7.66 14.88
N LYS A 55 -6.65 7.78 15.74
CA LYS A 55 -5.28 7.53 15.34
C LYS A 55 -4.60 6.61 16.33
N LEU A 56 -3.95 5.58 15.81
CA LEU A 56 -3.23 4.60 16.58
C LEU A 56 -1.72 4.92 16.53
N TYR A 57 -1.08 5.00 17.69
CA TYR A 57 0.30 5.44 17.89
C TYR A 57 1.15 4.33 18.48
N GLY A 58 2.05 3.81 17.65
CA GLY A 58 3.06 2.87 18.11
C GLY A 58 2.51 1.59 18.71
N TYR A 59 3.41 0.68 18.96
CA TYR A 59 3.15 -0.63 19.54
C TYR A 59 4.17 -0.83 20.66
N TYR A 60 3.72 -1.37 21.79
CA TYR A 60 4.58 -1.63 22.94
C TYR A 60 4.33 -3.05 23.45
N GLU A 61 5.40 -3.74 23.75
CA GLU A 61 5.38 -4.94 24.57
C GLU A 61 5.59 -4.51 26.04
N ILE A 62 4.68 -4.90 26.91
CA ILE A 62 4.64 -4.46 28.30
C ILE A 62 4.82 -5.67 29.20
N ASP A 63 5.81 -5.61 30.08
CA ASP A 63 5.91 -6.51 31.24
C ASP A 63 5.02 -6.02 32.39
N LEU A 64 3.96 -6.75 32.69
CA LEU A 64 3.06 -6.46 33.80
C LEU A 64 3.71 -6.67 35.17
N ASN A 65 4.85 -7.33 35.26
CA ASN A 65 5.60 -7.45 36.51
C ASN A 65 6.39 -6.17 36.83
N ASN A 66 6.66 -5.33 35.82
CA ASN A 66 7.45 -4.10 35.96
C ASN A 66 6.57 -2.88 36.32
N LYS A 67 5.81 -3.01 37.42
CA LYS A 67 4.95 -1.93 37.95
C LYS A 67 5.76 -1.02 38.84
N ASN A 68 5.64 0.29 38.62
CA ASN A 68 6.20 1.26 39.57
C ASN A 68 5.10 1.76 40.52
N ASN A 69 5.18 1.30 41.77
CA ASN A 69 4.15 1.58 42.77
C ASN A 69 4.18 3.04 43.26
N GLU A 70 5.29 3.76 43.11
CA GLU A 70 5.46 5.12 43.65
C GLU A 70 4.55 6.17 42.98
N MET A 71 4.15 5.97 41.72
CA MET A 71 3.25 6.88 40.99
C MET A 71 1.83 6.33 40.83
N SER A 72 1.58 5.09 41.27
CA SER A 72 0.25 4.48 41.23
C SER A 72 -0.66 5.07 42.31
N ASN A 73 -1.95 5.22 42.04
CA ASN A 73 -2.94 5.65 43.03
C ASN A 73 -4.02 4.59 43.20
N LYS A 74 -5.03 4.86 44.05
CA LYS A 74 -6.11 3.90 44.33
C LYS A 74 -6.87 3.44 43.09
N ASP A 75 -6.93 4.27 42.05
CA ASP A 75 -7.75 4.03 40.87
C ASP A 75 -6.94 3.59 39.64
N TYR A 76 -5.64 3.93 39.58
CA TYR A 76 -4.79 3.74 38.40
C TYR A 76 -3.43 3.12 38.72
N THR A 77 -2.99 2.22 37.83
CA THR A 77 -1.64 1.64 37.78
C THR A 77 -0.88 2.28 36.63
N ASN A 78 0.34 2.73 36.90
CA ASN A 78 1.25 3.26 35.88
C ASN A 78 2.26 2.19 35.50
N ILE A 79 2.35 1.90 34.21
CA ILE A 79 3.28 0.91 33.65
C ILE A 79 4.30 1.64 32.80
N TYR A 80 5.58 1.43 33.11
CA TYR A 80 6.67 2.10 32.41
C TYR A 80 6.81 1.56 31.00
N ILE A 81 6.96 2.47 30.03
CA ILE A 81 7.38 2.13 28.68
C ILE A 81 8.89 2.34 28.63
N THR A 82 9.64 1.25 28.46
CA THR A 82 11.05 1.30 28.11
C THR A 82 11.18 1.44 26.59
N ASP A 83 10.97 2.64 26.04
CA ASP A 83 11.18 2.87 24.62
C ASP A 83 11.83 4.23 24.35
N ASN A 84 12.85 4.24 23.48
CA ASN A 84 13.67 5.41 23.15
C ASN A 84 13.14 6.17 21.90
N TYR A 85 12.10 5.66 21.22
CA TYR A 85 11.63 6.20 19.95
C TYR A 85 10.54 7.28 20.09
N LYS A 86 10.95 8.49 20.53
CA LYS A 86 10.10 9.64 20.91
C LYS A 86 9.26 10.31 19.80
N ARG A 87 9.18 9.79 18.57
CA ARG A 87 8.41 10.43 17.47
C ARG A 87 7.75 9.42 16.53
N ARG A 88 6.74 8.70 17.02
CA ARG A 88 5.95 7.80 16.18
C ARG A 88 4.90 8.55 15.38
N ARG A 89 4.92 8.36 14.05
CA ARG A 89 3.76 8.66 13.20
C ARG A 89 2.67 7.63 13.56
N GLY A 90 1.41 8.00 13.39
CA GLY A 90 0.31 7.09 13.71
C GLY A 90 -0.53 6.80 12.48
N ILE A 91 -1.17 5.64 12.48
CA ILE A 91 -2.04 5.16 11.42
C ILE A 91 -3.48 5.51 11.75
N TYR A 92 -4.30 5.70 10.71
CA TYR A 92 -5.75 5.77 10.91
C TYR A 92 -6.26 4.40 11.32
N TYR A 93 -7.11 4.37 12.33
CA TYR A 93 -7.86 3.18 12.71
C TYR A 93 -9.21 3.65 13.25
N LYS A 94 -10.31 3.09 12.75
CA LYS A 94 -11.64 3.44 13.23
C LYS A 94 -12.05 2.44 14.29
N LEU A 95 -11.94 2.81 15.57
CA LEU A 95 -12.58 2.03 16.63
C LEU A 95 -14.10 2.08 16.44
N GLU A 96 -14.75 0.93 16.47
CA GLU A 96 -16.21 0.80 16.34
C GLU A 96 -16.96 1.54 17.45
N TYR A 97 -16.31 1.65 18.62
CA TYR A 97 -16.89 2.26 19.80
C TYR A 97 -15.99 3.38 20.33
N LYS A 98 -16.58 4.57 20.52
CA LYS A 98 -15.93 5.71 21.16
C LYS A 98 -16.20 5.68 22.66
N TYR A 99 -15.15 5.70 23.46
CA TYR A 99 -15.28 5.64 24.92
C TYR A 99 -14.43 6.72 25.60
N SER A 100 -14.91 7.14 26.77
CA SER A 100 -14.20 8.05 27.67
C SER A 100 -12.96 7.38 28.30
N ASP A 101 -12.15 8.21 28.95
CA ASP A 101 -10.73 8.00 29.26
C ASP A 101 -10.32 6.60 29.79
N PHE A 102 -9.21 6.10 29.23
CA PHE A 102 -8.42 4.93 29.67
C PHE A 102 -9.15 3.57 29.56
N ALA A 103 -9.66 3.25 28.37
CA ALA A 103 -10.28 1.96 28.09
C ALA A 103 -9.32 0.99 27.41
N ILE A 104 -9.54 -0.32 27.62
CA ILE A 104 -8.72 -1.40 27.06
C ILE A 104 -9.62 -2.35 26.26
N TYR A 105 -9.22 -2.65 25.03
CA TYR A 105 -9.90 -3.60 24.15
C TYR A 105 -8.95 -4.75 23.82
N GLU A 106 -9.36 -5.98 24.10
CA GLU A 106 -8.65 -7.15 23.59
C GLU A 106 -8.89 -7.24 22.09
N ILE A 107 -7.81 -7.45 21.34
CA ILE A 107 -7.85 -7.65 19.89
C ILE A 107 -7.24 -9.00 19.56
N ASP A 108 -7.75 -9.61 18.49
CA ASP A 108 -7.21 -10.86 17.99
C ASP A 108 -5.81 -10.65 17.35
N SER A 109 -5.09 -11.75 17.16
CA SER A 109 -3.73 -11.75 16.62
C SER A 109 -3.64 -11.22 15.18
N LYS A 110 -4.70 -11.37 14.39
CA LYS A 110 -4.75 -10.93 12.99
C LYS A 110 -4.93 -9.43 12.91
N THR A 111 -5.86 -8.86 13.68
CA THR A 111 -6.01 -7.42 13.87
C THR A 111 -4.71 -6.81 14.39
N PHE A 112 -4.09 -7.46 15.38
CA PHE A 112 -2.80 -7.03 15.91
C PHE A 112 -1.70 -6.98 14.84
N SER A 113 -1.53 -8.05 14.07
CA SER A 113 -0.52 -8.11 13.01
C SER A 113 -0.72 -7.00 11.97
N LYS A 114 -1.95 -6.79 11.49
CA LYS A 114 -2.25 -5.72 10.52
C LYS A 114 -1.85 -4.34 11.02
N LEU A 115 -2.20 -4.02 12.26
CA LEU A 115 -1.90 -2.71 12.85
C LEU A 115 -0.41 -2.53 13.11
N ARG A 116 0.27 -3.59 13.57
CA ARG A 116 1.72 -3.61 13.77
C ARG A 116 2.46 -3.36 12.46
N ASP A 117 2.13 -4.10 11.41
CA ASP A 117 2.80 -4.02 10.11
C ASP A 117 2.63 -2.61 9.49
N ARG A 118 1.43 -2.02 9.61
CA ARG A 118 1.20 -0.62 9.17
C ARG A 118 2.01 0.41 9.97
N LEU A 119 2.17 0.21 11.28
CA LEU A 119 2.95 1.11 12.14
C LEU A 119 4.45 1.01 11.90
N ILE A 120 4.98 -0.19 11.66
CA ILE A 120 6.39 -0.41 11.28
C ILE A 120 6.70 0.45 10.04
N LEU A 121 5.86 0.36 9.01
CA LEU A 121 6.04 1.17 7.79
C LEU A 121 6.03 2.70 8.01
N LEU A 122 5.28 3.19 8.99
CA LEU A 122 5.26 4.63 9.27
C LEU A 122 6.49 5.13 10.03
N ASN A 123 7.13 4.25 10.79
CA ASN A 123 8.20 4.59 11.71
C ASN A 123 9.59 4.28 11.12
N ASP A 124 9.66 3.37 10.16
CA ASP A 124 10.90 3.06 9.44
C ASP A 124 11.07 3.99 8.22
N ASN A 125 12.33 4.34 7.93
CA ASN A 125 12.63 4.88 6.60
C ASN A 125 12.42 3.74 5.60
N ILE A 126 11.49 3.95 4.66
CA ILE A 126 11.22 3.00 3.57
C ILE A 126 12.52 2.81 2.78
N SER A 127 13.05 1.60 2.77
CA SER A 127 14.20 1.27 1.94
C SER A 127 13.83 1.48 0.47
N GLN A 128 14.74 2.11 -0.27
CA GLN A 128 14.61 2.33 -1.70
C GLN A 128 15.70 1.55 -2.41
N THR A 129 15.26 0.62 -3.25
CA THR A 129 16.13 -0.21 -4.09
C THR A 129 15.92 0.19 -5.54
N PHE A 130 16.98 0.48 -6.26
CA PHE A 130 16.98 0.68 -7.71
C PHE A 130 17.41 -0.64 -8.35
N PHE A 131 16.59 -1.16 -9.25
CA PHE A 131 16.79 -2.47 -9.86
C PHE A 131 16.75 -2.33 -11.38
N SER A 132 17.92 -2.47 -12.00
CA SER A 132 18.09 -2.38 -13.45
C SER A 132 18.26 -3.77 -14.04
N CYS A 133 17.43 -4.14 -15.01
CA CYS A 133 17.44 -5.46 -15.62
C CYS A 133 17.54 -5.36 -17.14
N SER A 134 18.24 -6.30 -17.77
CA SER A 134 18.25 -6.44 -19.23
C SER A 134 18.43 -7.89 -19.66
N ILE A 135 17.97 -8.22 -20.87
CA ILE A 135 18.20 -9.53 -21.51
C ILE A 135 18.86 -9.35 -22.88
N ASN A 136 20.17 -9.60 -22.93
CA ASN A 136 20.98 -9.54 -24.15
C ASN A 136 21.61 -10.89 -24.44
N ASP A 137 21.48 -11.39 -25.67
CA ASP A 137 22.04 -12.68 -26.10
C ASP A 137 21.76 -13.87 -25.16
N ASN A 138 20.53 -13.94 -24.65
CA ASN A 138 20.07 -14.94 -23.67
C ASN A 138 20.84 -14.90 -22.35
N ILE A 139 21.36 -13.73 -21.98
CA ILE A 139 21.95 -13.45 -20.68
C ILE A 139 21.06 -12.42 -20.00
N PHE A 140 20.46 -12.82 -18.88
CA PHE A 140 19.81 -11.91 -17.95
C PHE A 140 20.88 -11.25 -17.10
N LYS A 141 20.88 -9.92 -17.09
CA LYS A 141 21.75 -9.11 -16.25
C LYS A 141 20.88 -8.31 -15.30
N TYR A 142 21.25 -8.29 -14.02
CA TYR A 142 20.67 -7.35 -13.07
C TYR A 142 21.74 -6.56 -12.34
N GLN A 143 21.40 -5.31 -12.00
CA GLN A 143 22.15 -4.46 -11.09
C GLN A 143 21.17 -3.91 -10.04
N SER A 144 21.51 -4.03 -8.76
CA SER A 144 20.72 -3.51 -7.65
C SER A 144 21.53 -2.53 -6.81
N ILE A 145 20.91 -1.42 -6.42
CA ILE A 145 21.47 -0.45 -5.46
C ILE A 145 20.41 -0.13 -4.43
N GLU A 146 20.69 -0.42 -3.16
CA GLU A 146 19.84 -0.07 -2.03
C GLU A 146 20.45 1.08 -1.23
N THR A 147 19.62 2.05 -0.86
CA THR A 147 20.10 3.32 -0.28
C THR A 147 19.99 3.41 1.24
N TYR A 148 19.21 2.54 1.90
CA TYR A 148 18.94 2.55 3.35
C TYR A 148 18.44 1.17 3.80
N PRO A 149 18.77 0.65 5.02
CA PRO A 149 19.58 1.25 6.10
C PRO A 149 21.11 1.12 5.89
N SER A 150 21.54 0.33 4.91
CA SER A 150 22.94 0.19 4.51
C SER A 150 23.03 0.12 2.99
N LEU A 151 24.10 0.70 2.42
CA LEU A 151 24.34 0.61 0.98
C LEU A 151 24.60 -0.86 0.61
N TYR A 152 23.63 -1.47 -0.06
CA TYR A 152 23.77 -2.80 -0.65
C TYR A 152 23.84 -2.65 -2.16
N VAL A 153 24.85 -3.26 -2.78
CA VAL A 153 25.03 -3.28 -4.23
C VAL A 153 25.24 -4.73 -4.65
N ALA A 154 24.43 -5.19 -5.59
CA ALA A 154 24.62 -6.50 -6.21
C ALA A 154 24.55 -6.40 -7.73
N GLU A 155 25.42 -7.16 -8.38
CA GLU A 155 25.44 -7.33 -9.82
C GLU A 155 25.47 -8.81 -10.14
N TYR A 156 24.71 -9.22 -11.14
CA TYR A 156 24.59 -10.62 -11.47
C TYR A 156 24.31 -10.82 -12.95
N GLU A 157 24.87 -11.88 -13.49
CA GLU A 157 24.62 -12.32 -14.85
C GLU A 157 24.34 -13.82 -14.87
N LYS A 158 23.33 -14.22 -15.64
CA LYS A 158 22.97 -15.63 -15.81
C LYS A 158 22.38 -15.89 -17.17
N HIS A 159 22.56 -17.12 -17.64
CA HIS A 159 21.81 -17.60 -18.78
C HIS A 159 20.29 -17.50 -18.53
N PHE A 160 19.58 -16.92 -19.50
CA PHE A 160 18.14 -16.74 -19.51
C PHE A 160 17.50 -17.74 -20.47
N ASP A 161 16.71 -18.66 -19.93
CA ASP A 161 15.98 -19.65 -20.71
C ASP A 161 14.69 -19.02 -21.27
N ASN A 162 14.77 -18.47 -22.48
CA ASN A 162 13.61 -17.87 -23.14
C ASN A 162 12.45 -18.85 -23.35
N LYS A 163 12.73 -20.14 -23.57
CA LYS A 163 11.67 -21.14 -23.82
C LYS A 163 10.89 -21.41 -22.55
N ALA A 164 11.60 -21.57 -21.43
CA ALA A 164 10.97 -21.69 -20.12
C ALA A 164 10.18 -20.42 -19.77
N TYR A 165 10.76 -19.24 -20.00
CA TYR A 165 10.08 -17.97 -19.76
C TYR A 165 8.80 -17.82 -20.59
N GLU A 166 8.84 -18.11 -21.89
CA GLU A 166 7.68 -18.05 -22.77
C GLU A 166 6.54 -18.95 -22.28
N SER A 167 6.86 -20.17 -21.83
CA SER A 167 5.86 -21.07 -21.23
C SER A 167 5.25 -20.50 -19.95
N ILE A 168 6.07 -19.88 -19.09
CA ILE A 168 5.60 -19.25 -17.85
C ILE A 168 4.69 -18.06 -18.16
N TYR A 169 5.12 -17.19 -19.07
CA TYR A 169 4.41 -15.98 -19.42
C TYR A 169 3.05 -16.28 -20.10
N ASN A 170 3.00 -17.26 -21.01
CA ASN A 170 1.75 -17.70 -21.63
C ASN A 170 0.75 -18.22 -20.59
N GLU A 171 1.22 -18.98 -19.60
CA GLU A 171 0.37 -19.44 -18.51
C GLU A 171 -0.09 -18.28 -17.62
N TYR A 172 0.79 -17.35 -17.27
CA TYR A 172 0.45 -16.14 -16.52
C TYR A 172 -0.65 -15.32 -17.23
N VAL A 173 -0.51 -15.06 -18.53
CA VAL A 173 -1.53 -14.36 -19.32
C VAL A 173 -2.84 -15.16 -19.36
N ARG A 174 -2.78 -16.49 -19.45
CA ARG A 174 -3.98 -17.33 -19.38
C ARG A 174 -4.71 -17.16 -18.04
N LEU A 175 -3.97 -17.11 -16.92
CA LEU A 175 -4.56 -16.91 -15.59
C LEU A 175 -5.17 -15.51 -15.43
N LEU A 176 -4.55 -14.47 -15.99
CA LEU A 176 -5.04 -13.09 -15.91
C LEU A 176 -6.43 -12.89 -16.53
N LYS A 177 -6.76 -13.66 -17.58
CA LYS A 177 -8.04 -13.57 -18.31
C LYS A 177 -9.26 -13.96 -17.47
N TYR A 178 -9.09 -14.75 -16.42
CA TYR A 178 -10.22 -15.19 -15.60
C TYR A 178 -10.40 -14.28 -14.38
N ALA A 179 -11.46 -13.45 -14.42
CA ALA A 179 -11.98 -12.72 -13.26
C ALA A 179 -12.29 -13.67 -12.08
N ASN A 180 -12.03 -13.25 -10.85
CA ASN A 180 -12.31 -13.99 -9.61
C ASN A 180 -11.58 -15.35 -9.45
N SER A 181 -10.52 -15.60 -10.21
CA SER A 181 -9.75 -16.85 -10.14
C SER A 181 -8.65 -16.85 -9.10
N GLU A 182 -8.37 -15.71 -8.43
CA GLU A 182 -7.22 -15.53 -7.54
C GLU A 182 -7.20 -16.63 -6.48
N ASN A 183 -8.31 -16.87 -5.80
CA ASN A 183 -8.36 -17.88 -4.74
C ASN A 183 -8.20 -19.32 -5.22
N LYS A 184 -8.58 -19.61 -6.48
CA LYS A 184 -8.49 -20.93 -7.12
C LYS A 184 -7.16 -21.17 -7.85
N SER A 185 -6.47 -20.10 -8.24
CA SER A 185 -5.26 -20.13 -9.07
C SER A 185 -4.04 -19.55 -8.38
N ILE A 186 -4.15 -19.11 -7.13
CA ILE A 186 -3.04 -18.56 -6.34
C ILE A 186 -1.84 -19.51 -6.27
N ASP A 187 -2.08 -20.81 -6.09
CA ASP A 187 -1.01 -21.80 -5.95
C ASP A 187 -0.23 -21.88 -7.26
N ARG A 188 -0.93 -21.69 -8.39
CA ARG A 188 -0.32 -21.61 -9.71
C ARG A 188 0.47 -20.30 -9.88
N TYR A 189 -0.07 -19.15 -9.47
CA TYR A 189 0.69 -17.89 -9.48
C TYR A 189 1.95 -18.00 -8.62
N MET A 190 1.85 -18.60 -7.44
CA MET A 190 2.96 -18.84 -6.53
C MET A 190 4.01 -19.75 -7.17
N GLU A 191 3.58 -20.83 -7.83
CA GLU A 191 4.46 -21.76 -8.54
C GLU A 191 5.23 -21.06 -9.69
N LEU A 192 4.51 -20.33 -10.55
CA LEU A 192 5.11 -19.54 -11.64
C LEU A 192 6.08 -18.49 -11.08
N GLY A 193 5.68 -17.81 -10.01
CA GLY A 193 6.50 -16.86 -9.27
C GLY A 193 7.82 -17.44 -8.77
N SER A 194 7.78 -18.67 -8.26
CA SER A 194 8.96 -19.37 -7.74
C SER A 194 9.89 -19.81 -8.87
N TYR A 195 9.35 -20.24 -10.01
CA TYR A 195 10.16 -20.52 -11.21
C TYR A 195 10.84 -19.26 -11.73
N LEU A 196 10.11 -18.14 -11.82
CA LEU A 196 10.66 -16.85 -12.22
C LEU A 196 11.73 -16.38 -11.24
N MET A 197 11.49 -16.49 -9.93
CA MET A 197 12.47 -16.14 -8.90
C MET A 197 13.77 -16.96 -9.06
N ASN A 198 13.66 -18.26 -9.36
CA ASN A 198 14.81 -19.12 -9.64
C ASN A 198 15.54 -18.78 -10.95
N MET A 199 14.81 -18.32 -11.95
CA MET A 199 15.38 -17.89 -13.22
C MET A 199 16.14 -16.57 -13.06
N LEU A 200 15.55 -15.59 -12.36
CA LEU A 200 16.01 -14.20 -12.32
C LEU A 200 16.98 -13.90 -11.17
N ILE A 201 16.71 -14.43 -9.98
CA ILE A 201 17.39 -14.03 -8.74
C ILE A 201 17.80 -15.28 -7.96
N PRO A 202 18.97 -15.90 -8.18
CA PRO A 202 19.32 -17.19 -7.59
C PRO A 202 19.96 -17.14 -6.19
N GLU A 203 20.55 -16.01 -5.79
CA GLU A 203 21.30 -15.92 -4.54
C GLU A 203 20.37 -15.91 -3.33
N LYS A 204 20.37 -17.01 -2.56
CA LYS A 204 19.52 -17.22 -1.39
C LYS A 204 19.57 -16.04 -0.42
N ASP A 205 20.77 -15.57 -0.09
CA ASP A 205 20.99 -14.47 0.85
C ASP A 205 20.35 -13.16 0.34
N PHE A 206 20.41 -12.89 -0.97
CA PHE A 206 19.74 -11.73 -1.55
C PHE A 206 18.20 -11.89 -1.55
N ARG A 207 17.68 -13.11 -1.71
CA ARG A 207 16.22 -13.36 -1.58
C ARG A 207 15.73 -13.12 -0.16
N GLU A 208 16.48 -13.63 0.82
CA GLU A 208 16.18 -13.41 2.24
C GLU A 208 16.28 -11.93 2.58
N HIS A 209 17.31 -11.26 2.07
CA HIS A 209 17.46 -9.81 2.18
C HIS A 209 16.26 -9.06 1.59
N LEU A 210 15.78 -9.40 0.39
CA LEU A 210 14.61 -8.77 -0.24
C LEU A 210 13.33 -8.91 0.60
N LEU A 211 13.22 -9.97 1.39
CA LEU A 211 12.08 -10.20 2.27
C LEU A 211 12.17 -9.50 3.63
N ASP A 212 13.35 -9.00 4.00
CA ASP A 212 13.57 -8.37 5.30
C ASP A 212 13.09 -6.91 5.32
N GLY A 213 11.93 -6.67 5.94
CA GLY A 213 11.36 -5.32 6.04
C GLY A 213 10.75 -4.79 4.73
N PHE A 214 10.10 -3.63 4.85
CA PHE A 214 9.36 -3.03 3.74
C PHE A 214 10.25 -2.14 2.85
N ARG A 215 10.09 -2.26 1.54
CA ARG A 215 10.86 -1.49 0.56
C ARG A 215 10.09 -1.16 -0.71
N ILE A 216 10.56 -0.13 -1.41
CA ILE A 216 10.12 0.22 -2.77
C ILE A 216 11.26 -0.11 -3.73
N VAL A 217 10.97 -0.95 -4.71
CA VAL A 217 11.90 -1.35 -5.77
C VAL A 217 11.54 -0.60 -7.03
N TYR A 218 12.38 0.36 -7.43
CA TYR A 218 12.25 1.06 -8.70
C TYR A 218 12.85 0.22 -9.82
N LEU A 219 11.99 -0.29 -10.69
CA LEU A 219 12.35 -1.15 -11.81
C LEU A 219 12.76 -0.26 -13.01
N HIS A 220 13.99 -0.43 -13.47
CA HIS A 220 14.51 0.13 -14.71
C HIS A 220 14.71 -1.03 -15.71
N LEU A 221 13.76 -1.15 -16.65
CA LEU A 221 13.58 -2.32 -17.48
C LEU A 221 13.72 -1.97 -18.96
N ASP A 222 14.37 -2.85 -19.73
CA ASP A 222 14.26 -2.86 -21.19
C ASP A 222 12.93 -3.49 -21.66
N ASP A 223 12.64 -3.46 -22.96
CA ASP A 223 11.38 -3.99 -23.50
C ASP A 223 11.16 -5.48 -23.20
N LYS A 224 12.23 -6.28 -23.09
CA LYS A 224 12.14 -7.73 -22.80
C LYS A 224 11.90 -8.01 -21.32
N THR A 225 12.51 -7.23 -20.45
CA THR A 225 12.37 -7.39 -18.99
C THR A 225 11.12 -6.69 -18.45
N TYR A 226 10.56 -5.75 -19.20
CA TYR A 226 9.27 -5.12 -18.90
C TYR A 226 8.11 -6.13 -18.89
N THR A 227 8.15 -7.16 -19.75
CA THR A 227 7.09 -8.19 -19.83
C THR A 227 7.18 -9.24 -18.73
N ILE A 228 8.23 -9.24 -17.92
CA ILE A 228 8.34 -10.14 -16.77
C ILE A 228 7.30 -9.72 -15.73
N PRO A 229 6.45 -10.63 -15.22
CA PRO A 229 5.45 -10.30 -14.21
C PRO A 229 6.09 -10.24 -12.82
N TRP A 230 6.78 -9.13 -12.53
CA TRP A 230 7.54 -8.95 -11.28
C TRP A 230 6.66 -9.07 -10.02
N GLU A 231 5.38 -8.71 -10.12
CA GLU A 231 4.44 -8.77 -8.99
C GLU A 231 4.09 -10.17 -8.50
N ILE A 232 4.30 -11.21 -9.33
CA ILE A 232 4.04 -12.61 -8.92
C ILE A 232 5.29 -13.30 -8.39
N LEU A 233 6.46 -12.65 -8.38
CA LEU A 233 7.67 -13.26 -7.84
C LEU A 233 7.43 -13.74 -6.41
N SER A 234 7.86 -14.97 -6.14
CA SER A 234 7.62 -15.62 -4.87
C SER A 234 8.84 -16.38 -4.38
N PHE A 235 8.96 -16.45 -3.06
CA PHE A 235 9.99 -17.21 -2.36
C PHE A 235 9.40 -17.73 -1.05
N ASP A 236 9.73 -18.98 -0.71
CA ASP A 236 9.26 -19.66 0.50
C ASP A 236 7.72 -19.62 0.69
N GLY A 237 6.98 -19.82 -0.43
CA GLY A 237 5.52 -19.83 -0.43
C GLY A 237 4.85 -18.47 -0.20
N LYS A 238 5.60 -17.37 -0.31
CA LYS A 238 5.08 -16.00 -0.17
C LYS A 238 5.43 -15.16 -1.37
N PHE A 239 4.55 -14.22 -1.72
CA PHE A 239 4.85 -13.22 -2.73
C PHE A 239 5.81 -12.18 -2.18
N LEU A 240 6.76 -11.74 -3.01
CA LEU A 240 7.63 -10.61 -2.66
C LEU A 240 6.81 -9.33 -2.43
N SER A 241 5.67 -9.19 -3.11
CA SER A 241 4.76 -8.04 -2.98
C SER A 241 4.13 -7.89 -1.59
N GLU A 242 4.27 -8.87 -0.70
CA GLU A 242 3.90 -8.73 0.72
C GLU A 242 4.75 -7.70 1.47
N ASN A 243 5.99 -7.47 1.03
CA ASN A 243 6.94 -6.55 1.65
C ASN A 243 7.56 -5.55 0.64
N ILE A 244 7.36 -5.78 -0.66
CA ILE A 244 7.93 -4.96 -1.74
C ILE A 244 6.83 -4.29 -2.55
N ILE A 245 6.95 -2.98 -2.76
CA ILE A 245 6.26 -2.31 -3.87
C ILE A 245 7.21 -2.26 -5.06
N PHE A 246 6.90 -3.02 -6.11
CA PHE A 246 7.54 -2.85 -7.41
C PHE A 246 6.97 -1.61 -8.09
N SER A 247 7.81 -0.61 -8.28
CA SER A 247 7.48 0.60 -9.02
C SER A 247 8.09 0.56 -10.41
N TYR A 248 7.25 0.45 -11.42
CA TYR A 248 7.67 0.60 -12.81
C TYR A 248 7.88 2.09 -13.07
N ASN A 249 9.11 2.47 -13.37
CA ASN A 249 9.45 3.88 -13.53
C ASN A 249 10.33 4.12 -14.76
N ASN A 250 10.19 5.31 -15.33
CA ASN A 250 11.20 5.90 -16.19
C ASN A 250 11.87 7.01 -15.38
N ALA A 251 13.20 7.01 -15.29
CA ALA A 251 14.00 7.76 -14.29
C ALA A 251 13.83 9.31 -14.28
N SER A 252 12.93 9.88 -15.08
CA SER A 252 12.77 11.32 -15.27
C SER A 252 11.94 12.06 -14.20
N ASN A 253 11.12 11.38 -13.40
CA ASN A 253 10.11 12.06 -12.55
C ASN A 253 10.55 12.34 -11.09
N VAL A 254 11.80 12.04 -10.73
CA VAL A 254 12.27 12.12 -9.32
C VAL A 254 12.48 13.58 -8.84
N LEU A 255 12.39 14.58 -9.73
CA LEU A 255 12.86 15.95 -9.46
C LEU A 255 11.77 17.00 -9.11
N HIS A 256 10.51 16.61 -8.95
CA HIS A 256 9.41 17.58 -8.76
C HIS A 256 8.62 17.42 -7.46
N ASN A 257 9.31 17.32 -6.32
CA ASN A 257 8.67 17.59 -5.02
C ASN A 257 8.63 19.11 -4.77
N LYS A 258 7.68 19.81 -5.42
CA LYS A 258 7.31 21.16 -4.97
C LYS A 258 6.70 21.04 -3.57
N LYS A 259 7.00 22.01 -2.70
CA LYS A 259 6.38 22.09 -1.37
C LYS A 259 4.85 22.14 -1.55
N ILE A 260 4.16 21.27 -0.83
CA ILE A 260 2.70 21.31 -0.72
C ILE A 260 2.35 22.54 0.10
N ASP A 261 1.89 23.59 -0.57
CA ASP A 261 1.22 24.70 0.09
C ASP A 261 -0.14 24.21 0.62
N ASN A 262 -0.68 24.84 1.67
CA ASN A 262 -1.98 24.50 2.30
C ASN A 262 -3.21 24.75 1.38
N LYS A 263 -3.12 24.46 0.08
CA LYS A 263 -4.19 24.62 -0.90
C LYS A 263 -5.26 23.54 -0.69
N LYS A 264 -6.50 23.86 -1.04
CA LYS A 264 -7.60 22.88 -1.14
C LYS A 264 -7.25 21.87 -2.22
N LEU A 265 -7.24 20.59 -1.85
CA LEU A 265 -6.96 19.48 -2.75
C LEU A 265 -8.15 19.29 -3.69
N LYS A 266 -7.92 19.07 -4.98
CA LYS A 266 -8.96 18.80 -5.97
C LYS A 266 -8.84 17.38 -6.50
N MET A 267 -9.94 16.64 -6.44
CA MET A 267 -10.06 15.30 -6.99
C MET A 267 -11.18 15.23 -8.04
N ALA A 268 -10.87 14.63 -9.19
CA ALA A 268 -11.89 14.24 -10.17
C ALA A 268 -12.14 12.74 -10.06
N ILE A 269 -13.42 12.35 -10.01
CA ILE A 269 -13.86 10.97 -10.24
C ILE A 269 -14.50 10.93 -11.63
N ILE A 270 -13.92 10.16 -12.53
CA ILE A 270 -14.39 9.98 -13.90
C ILE A 270 -14.95 8.57 -13.99
N SER A 271 -16.25 8.43 -14.20
CA SER A 271 -16.90 7.16 -14.53
C SER A 271 -17.45 7.25 -15.95
N ILE A 272 -16.87 6.48 -16.86
CA ILE A 272 -17.33 6.43 -18.24
C ILE A 272 -18.57 5.53 -18.30
N PRO A 273 -19.75 6.04 -18.72
CA PRO A 273 -20.96 5.23 -18.76
C PRO A 273 -20.79 4.00 -19.64
N ASN A 274 -21.10 2.83 -19.09
CA ASN A 274 -21.17 1.57 -19.83
C ASN A 274 -22.16 0.65 -19.11
N GLU A 275 -22.97 -0.10 -19.86
CA GLU A 275 -23.95 -1.04 -19.31
C GLU A 275 -23.30 -2.19 -18.53
N ASP A 276 -22.05 -2.52 -18.87
CA ASP A 276 -21.32 -3.66 -18.29
C ASP A 276 -20.59 -3.35 -16.97
N ILE A 277 -20.46 -2.07 -16.58
CA ILE A 277 -19.85 -1.68 -15.29
C ILE A 277 -20.96 -1.51 -14.25
N LEU A 278 -21.30 -2.60 -13.56
CA LEU A 278 -22.49 -2.67 -12.70
C LEU A 278 -22.27 -2.05 -11.31
N TYR A 279 -21.01 -1.85 -10.91
CA TYR A 279 -20.64 -1.45 -9.55
C TYR A 279 -19.94 -0.08 -9.46
N ASP A 280 -19.89 0.69 -10.55
CA ASP A 280 -19.28 2.03 -10.59
C ASP A 280 -19.82 2.94 -9.47
N LYS A 281 -21.14 2.88 -9.24
CA LYS A 281 -21.82 3.65 -8.20
C LYS A 281 -21.30 3.30 -6.80
N ARG A 282 -21.04 2.03 -6.50
CA ARG A 282 -20.55 1.64 -5.16
C ARG A 282 -19.14 2.14 -4.92
N GLU A 283 -18.30 2.15 -5.96
CA GLU A 283 -16.95 2.71 -5.88
C GLU A 283 -16.98 4.23 -5.68
N ILE A 284 -17.80 4.92 -6.45
CA ILE A 284 -18.03 6.36 -6.29
C ILE A 284 -18.53 6.67 -4.87
N ASP A 285 -19.58 5.99 -4.41
CA ASP A 285 -20.17 6.18 -3.08
C ASP A 285 -19.16 5.89 -1.97
N SER A 286 -18.31 4.88 -2.15
CA SER A 286 -17.23 4.53 -1.22
C SER A 286 -16.23 5.68 -1.05
N ILE A 287 -15.79 6.29 -2.16
CA ILE A 287 -14.87 7.45 -2.12
C ILE A 287 -15.57 8.68 -1.55
N LEU A 288 -16.79 8.99 -2.00
CA LEU A 288 -17.55 10.15 -1.52
C LEU A 288 -17.86 10.07 -0.02
N SER A 289 -18.04 8.87 0.53
CA SER A 289 -18.26 8.66 1.96
C SER A 289 -17.11 9.20 2.84
N LEU A 290 -15.91 9.35 2.26
CA LEU A 290 -14.73 9.84 2.97
C LEU A 290 -14.71 11.36 3.16
N GLN A 291 -15.55 12.13 2.44
CA GLN A 291 -15.55 13.60 2.47
C GLN A 291 -15.66 14.18 3.90
N ASN A 292 -16.41 13.52 4.78
CA ASN A 292 -16.60 13.98 6.17
C ASN A 292 -15.37 13.77 7.07
N ASN A 293 -14.43 12.92 6.68
CA ASN A 293 -13.26 12.52 7.49
C ASN A 293 -11.92 13.03 6.94
N ILE A 294 -11.94 13.71 5.79
CA ILE A 294 -10.76 14.20 5.05
C ILE A 294 -10.63 15.72 5.19
N LYS A 295 -9.40 16.23 5.13
CA LYS A 295 -9.13 17.67 5.11
C LYS A 295 -9.39 18.25 3.71
N ASN A 296 -10.19 19.31 3.65
CA ASN A 296 -10.19 20.33 2.58
C ASN A 296 -10.01 19.77 1.15
N ILE A 297 -10.85 18.82 0.76
CA ILE A 297 -10.89 18.25 -0.59
C ILE A 297 -12.16 18.70 -1.33
N GLU A 298 -12.01 19.05 -2.60
CA GLU A 298 -13.10 19.22 -3.56
C GLU A 298 -13.15 17.99 -4.44
N ILE A 299 -14.29 17.31 -4.49
CA ILE A 299 -14.46 16.13 -5.35
C ILE A 299 -15.53 16.44 -6.38
N ASP A 300 -15.13 16.42 -7.64
CA ASP A 300 -16.05 16.56 -8.77
C ASP A 300 -16.27 15.21 -9.45
N LEU A 301 -17.53 14.91 -9.76
CA LEU A 301 -17.93 13.68 -10.42
C LEU A 301 -18.27 13.93 -11.89
N TYR A 302 -17.60 13.21 -12.78
CA TYR A 302 -17.85 13.19 -14.21
C TYR A 302 -18.39 11.82 -14.59
N LYS A 303 -19.71 11.71 -14.77
CA LYS A 303 -20.38 10.50 -15.26
C LYS A 303 -20.84 10.68 -16.71
N LYS A 304 -19.89 10.85 -17.61
CA LYS A 304 -20.13 11.07 -19.04
C LYS A 304 -18.92 10.62 -19.85
N GLU A 305 -19.13 10.51 -21.16
CA GLU A 305 -18.04 10.34 -22.11
C GLU A 305 -17.18 11.61 -22.23
N HIS A 306 -15.94 11.42 -22.64
CA HIS A 306 -14.98 12.50 -22.84
C HIS A 306 -14.22 12.32 -24.15
N ASN A 307 -14.04 13.42 -24.89
CA ASN A 307 -13.00 13.45 -25.92
C ASN A 307 -11.61 13.72 -25.30
N TYR A 308 -10.56 13.55 -26.09
CA TYR A 308 -9.17 13.74 -25.66
C TYR A 308 -8.93 15.12 -25.00
N PHE A 309 -9.41 16.21 -25.61
CA PHE A 309 -9.15 17.56 -25.11
C PHE A 309 -9.88 17.86 -23.80
N GLU A 310 -11.10 17.36 -23.63
CA GLU A 310 -11.83 17.44 -22.37
C GLU A 310 -11.10 16.67 -21.26
N PHE A 311 -10.61 15.47 -21.58
CA PHE A 311 -9.89 14.65 -20.63
C PHE A 311 -8.57 15.31 -20.20
N VAL A 312 -7.78 15.85 -21.14
CA VAL A 312 -6.55 16.59 -20.82
C VAL A 312 -6.84 17.79 -19.92
N LYS A 313 -7.90 18.57 -20.19
CA LYS A 313 -8.31 19.68 -19.32
C LYS A 313 -8.62 19.23 -17.90
N ILE A 314 -9.23 18.05 -17.74
CA ILE A 314 -9.46 17.46 -16.42
C ILE A 314 -8.11 17.12 -15.79
N LEU A 315 -7.22 16.40 -16.47
CA LEU A 315 -5.89 16.09 -15.91
C LEU A 315 -5.16 17.35 -15.43
N GLU A 316 -5.20 18.44 -16.18
CA GLU A 316 -4.51 19.70 -15.82
C GLU A 316 -5.17 20.52 -14.69
N SER A 317 -6.41 20.18 -14.31
CA SER A 317 -7.21 20.98 -13.36
C SER A 317 -7.29 20.37 -11.96
N TYR A 318 -6.87 19.11 -11.78
CA TYR A 318 -7.03 18.35 -10.54
C TYR A 318 -5.69 17.81 -10.04
N ASP A 319 -5.58 17.65 -8.73
CA ASP A 319 -4.39 17.09 -8.08
C ASP A 319 -4.43 15.55 -8.08
N ILE A 320 -5.65 14.99 -8.03
CA ILE A 320 -5.93 13.55 -8.06
C ILE A 320 -7.00 13.26 -9.10
N VAL A 321 -6.80 12.23 -9.92
CA VAL A 321 -7.81 11.75 -10.88
C VAL A 321 -8.05 10.26 -10.66
N HIS A 322 -9.28 9.88 -10.37
CA HIS A 322 -9.72 8.49 -10.26
C HIS A 322 -10.62 8.15 -11.44
N ILE A 323 -10.29 7.07 -12.16
CA ILE A 323 -10.93 6.70 -13.41
C ILE A 323 -11.53 5.31 -13.26
N ILE A 324 -12.82 5.19 -13.55
CA ILE A 324 -13.59 3.96 -13.60
C ILE A 324 -14.04 3.77 -15.04
N THR A 325 -13.50 2.76 -15.72
CA THR A 325 -13.77 2.52 -17.15
C THR A 325 -13.32 1.13 -17.59
N HIS A 326 -13.63 0.73 -18.82
CA HIS A 326 -13.01 -0.43 -19.45
C HIS A 326 -11.60 -0.11 -19.91
N GLY A 327 -10.69 -1.05 -19.65
CA GLY A 327 -9.36 -1.01 -20.22
C GLY A 327 -9.22 -2.05 -21.33
N TYR A 328 -8.28 -1.74 -22.20
CA TYR A 328 -7.85 -2.54 -23.33
C TYR A 328 -6.34 -2.67 -23.23
N LYS A 329 -5.78 -3.59 -24.03
CA LYS A 329 -4.34 -3.88 -24.05
C LYS A 329 -3.45 -2.63 -24.10
N ASP A 330 -3.89 -1.60 -24.82
CA ASP A 330 -3.08 -0.40 -25.11
C ASP A 330 -3.63 0.88 -24.46
N GLY A 331 -4.71 0.83 -23.65
CA GLY A 331 -5.35 2.06 -23.16
C GLY A 331 -6.71 1.90 -22.48
N ILE A 332 -7.36 3.02 -22.16
CA ILE A 332 -8.69 3.06 -21.53
C ILE A 332 -9.77 3.61 -22.45
N LYS A 333 -11.01 3.15 -22.30
CA LYS A 333 -12.17 3.75 -22.96
C LYS A 333 -12.45 5.12 -22.34
N LEU A 334 -12.66 6.16 -23.17
CA LEU A 334 -13.20 7.45 -22.72
C LEU A 334 -14.58 7.76 -23.33
N SER A 335 -14.90 7.14 -24.46
CA SER A 335 -16.21 7.16 -25.11
C SER A 335 -16.40 5.89 -25.93
N GLU A 336 -17.60 5.63 -26.45
CA GLU A 336 -17.88 4.50 -27.35
C GLU A 336 -16.85 4.39 -28.49
N ASP A 337 -16.51 5.52 -29.12
CA ASP A 337 -15.61 5.54 -30.28
C ASP A 337 -14.14 5.90 -29.97
N TYR A 338 -13.75 6.02 -28.69
CA TYR A 338 -12.42 6.51 -28.35
C TYR A 338 -11.73 5.75 -27.20
N ILE A 339 -10.54 5.22 -27.51
CA ILE A 339 -9.61 4.61 -26.57
C ILE A 339 -8.41 5.53 -26.41
N LEU A 340 -8.18 6.00 -25.19
CA LEU A 340 -7.00 6.76 -24.80
C LEU A 340 -5.82 5.82 -24.59
N ASN A 341 -4.81 5.92 -25.44
CA ASN A 341 -3.59 5.11 -25.38
C ASN A 341 -2.32 5.92 -25.06
N SER A 342 -2.41 7.25 -25.05
CA SER A 342 -1.30 8.16 -24.77
C SER A 342 -1.82 9.55 -24.43
N VAL A 343 -1.02 10.29 -23.68
CA VAL A 343 -1.26 11.67 -23.26
C VAL A 343 0.01 12.48 -23.50
N ALA A 344 -0.12 13.63 -24.14
CA ALA A 344 0.98 14.57 -24.34
C ALA A 344 1.49 15.14 -23.01
N ALA A 345 2.63 15.86 -23.05
CA ALA A 345 3.14 16.54 -21.86
C ALA A 345 2.08 17.50 -21.27
N LEU A 346 1.84 17.40 -19.97
CA LEU A 346 0.86 18.23 -19.25
C LEU A 346 1.57 19.43 -18.64
N HIS A 347 0.92 20.60 -18.67
CA HIS A 347 1.46 21.80 -18.02
C HIS A 347 1.36 21.71 -16.50
N ASN A 348 0.25 21.18 -16.00
CA ASN A 348 -0.03 21.00 -14.57
C ASN A 348 -0.49 19.55 -14.32
N PRO A 349 0.42 18.56 -14.39
CA PRO A 349 0.03 17.17 -14.22
C PRO A 349 -0.54 16.89 -12.82
N PRO A 350 -1.52 15.97 -12.69
CA PRO A 350 -1.96 15.50 -11.39
C PRO A 350 -0.82 14.76 -10.68
N SER A 351 -0.81 14.81 -9.35
CA SER A 351 0.17 14.06 -8.56
C SER A 351 -0.14 12.56 -8.58
N LEU A 352 -1.43 12.20 -8.64
CA LEU A 352 -1.90 10.82 -8.63
C LEU A 352 -2.98 10.61 -9.70
N ILE A 353 -2.82 9.56 -10.49
CA ILE A 353 -3.91 8.96 -11.28
C ILE A 353 -4.15 7.53 -10.80
N PHE A 354 -5.39 7.22 -10.47
CA PHE A 354 -5.82 5.86 -10.15
C PHE A 354 -6.76 5.37 -11.26
N ILE A 355 -6.33 4.35 -12.01
CA ILE A 355 -7.08 3.76 -13.11
C ILE A 355 -7.64 2.41 -12.66
N ASN A 356 -8.93 2.39 -12.33
CA ASN A 356 -9.66 1.16 -12.10
C ASN A 356 -10.25 0.66 -13.43
N ALA A 357 -9.44 -0.11 -14.17
CA ALA A 357 -9.78 -0.65 -15.47
C ALA A 357 -9.10 -2.01 -15.69
N CYS A 358 -9.78 -2.92 -16.39
CA CYS A 358 -9.24 -4.24 -16.74
C CYS A 358 -8.19 -4.18 -17.85
N ASN A 359 -7.30 -5.17 -17.93
CA ASN A 359 -6.45 -5.47 -19.10
C ASN A 359 -5.48 -4.37 -19.56
N MET A 360 -5.18 -3.38 -18.71
CA MET A 360 -4.32 -2.24 -19.04
C MET A 360 -2.86 -2.61 -19.36
N GLU A 361 -2.39 -3.78 -18.91
CA GLU A 361 -0.96 -4.08 -18.86
C GLU A 361 -0.56 -5.48 -19.34
N GLU A 362 -1.29 -6.04 -20.31
CA GLU A 362 -1.00 -7.40 -20.79
C GLU A 362 0.29 -7.50 -21.63
N ALA A 363 0.84 -6.43 -22.23
CA ALA A 363 2.17 -6.48 -22.87
C ALA A 363 2.86 -5.13 -23.13
N ASP A 364 2.12 -4.01 -23.30
CA ASP A 364 2.71 -2.74 -23.70
C ASP A 364 1.99 -1.57 -23.02
N ASN A 365 2.33 -1.31 -21.75
CA ASN A 365 1.71 -0.33 -20.85
C ASN A 365 1.87 1.14 -21.32
N LYS A 366 1.46 1.43 -22.55
CA LYS A 366 1.73 2.65 -23.29
C LYS A 366 1.07 3.84 -22.62
N LEU A 367 -0.16 3.67 -22.14
CA LEU A 367 -0.86 4.74 -21.44
C LEU A 367 -0.16 5.12 -20.14
N THR A 368 0.14 4.17 -19.26
CA THR A 368 0.81 4.49 -17.97
C THR A 368 2.20 5.08 -18.20
N LYS A 369 2.98 4.52 -19.13
CA LYS A 369 4.28 5.11 -19.54
C LYS A 369 4.10 6.55 -20.04
N SER A 370 3.07 6.81 -20.83
CA SER A 370 2.75 8.15 -21.35
C SER A 370 2.30 9.10 -20.24
N LEU A 371 1.48 8.66 -19.29
CA LEU A 371 1.03 9.45 -18.15
C LEU A 371 2.21 9.83 -17.25
N LEU A 372 3.08 8.87 -16.92
CA LEU A 372 4.33 9.16 -16.21
C LEU A 372 5.18 10.17 -17.01
N SER A 373 5.41 9.92 -18.29
CA SER A 373 6.19 10.83 -19.15
C SER A 373 5.57 12.23 -19.29
N SER A 374 4.26 12.36 -19.08
CA SER A 374 3.55 13.63 -19.08
C SER A 374 3.74 14.46 -17.81
N GLY A 375 4.41 13.89 -16.80
CA GLY A 375 4.73 14.54 -15.51
C GLY A 375 3.89 14.04 -14.33
N VAL A 376 3.02 13.05 -14.52
CA VAL A 376 2.26 12.43 -13.41
C VAL A 376 3.23 11.70 -12.50
N SER A 377 3.12 11.92 -11.19
CA SER A 377 4.09 11.37 -10.25
C SER A 377 3.81 9.92 -9.87
N THR A 378 2.54 9.58 -9.60
CA THR A 378 2.11 8.21 -9.33
C THR A 378 0.95 7.83 -10.25
N VAL A 379 1.04 6.64 -10.87
CA VAL A 379 -0.10 6.00 -11.54
C VAL A 379 -0.33 4.63 -10.90
N ILE A 380 -1.56 4.40 -10.41
CA ILE A 380 -2.02 3.08 -9.97
C ILE A 380 -2.94 2.54 -11.04
N SER A 381 -2.69 1.32 -11.52
CA SER A 381 -3.38 0.74 -12.67
C SER A 381 -3.71 -0.74 -12.43
N GLY A 382 -4.85 -1.19 -12.96
CA GLY A 382 -5.28 -2.59 -12.91
C GLY A 382 -4.50 -3.52 -13.86
N ILE A 383 -4.36 -4.79 -13.51
CA ILE A 383 -3.73 -5.84 -14.33
C ILE A 383 -4.73 -6.96 -14.60
N GLY A 384 -4.86 -7.34 -15.87
CA GLY A 384 -5.76 -8.41 -16.31
C GLY A 384 -7.21 -8.13 -15.96
N SER A 385 -8.02 -9.18 -15.84
CA SER A 385 -9.44 -9.04 -15.53
C SER A 385 -9.67 -8.72 -14.04
N LEU A 386 -10.16 -7.51 -13.76
CA LEU A 386 -10.67 -7.11 -12.44
C LEU A 386 -12.17 -7.43 -12.41
N ALA A 387 -12.63 -8.19 -11.43
CA ALA A 387 -14.06 -8.34 -11.25
C ALA A 387 -14.61 -7.10 -10.54
N ASP A 388 -15.71 -6.58 -11.05
CA ASP A 388 -16.38 -5.41 -10.50
C ASP A 388 -16.64 -5.56 -9.00
N GLY A 389 -16.35 -4.50 -8.25
CA GLY A 389 -16.63 -4.43 -6.83
C GLY A 389 -15.69 -5.24 -5.92
N MET A 390 -14.79 -6.08 -6.46
CA MET A 390 -13.86 -6.85 -5.63
C MET A 390 -12.94 -5.92 -4.83
N TYR A 391 -12.31 -4.95 -5.47
CA TYR A 391 -11.27 -4.15 -4.84
C TYR A 391 -11.79 -2.88 -4.15
N LEU A 392 -13.08 -2.81 -3.81
CA LEU A 392 -13.65 -1.66 -3.11
C LEU A 392 -12.97 -1.41 -1.75
N ASP A 393 -12.64 -2.47 -1.01
CA ASP A 393 -11.95 -2.35 0.28
C ASP A 393 -10.52 -1.82 0.10
N PHE A 394 -9.87 -2.19 -1.00
CA PHE A 394 -8.55 -1.64 -1.36
C PHE A 394 -8.66 -0.15 -1.65
N ILE A 395 -9.59 0.27 -2.53
CA ILE A 395 -9.79 1.67 -2.93
C ILE A 395 -10.18 2.52 -1.72
N TYR A 396 -11.12 2.04 -0.89
CA TYR A 396 -11.52 2.70 0.34
C TYR A 396 -10.35 2.87 1.31
N SER A 397 -9.62 1.79 1.58
CA SER A 397 -8.46 1.80 2.47
C SER A 397 -7.36 2.74 1.95
N PHE A 398 -7.12 2.74 0.63
CA PHE A 398 -6.15 3.60 -0.02
C PHE A 398 -6.48 5.09 0.22
N TYR A 399 -7.67 5.55 -0.18
CA TYR A 399 -8.04 6.95 -0.04
C TYR A 399 -8.27 7.38 1.40
N SER A 400 -8.84 6.52 2.25
CA SER A 400 -9.06 6.83 3.66
C SER A 400 -7.75 7.09 4.41
N ASN A 401 -6.68 6.38 4.04
CA ASN A 401 -5.34 6.61 4.60
C ASN A 401 -4.64 7.81 3.94
N LEU A 402 -4.61 7.87 2.60
CA LEU A 402 -3.92 8.92 1.85
C LEU A 402 -4.41 10.32 2.25
N LEU A 403 -5.73 10.47 2.40
CA LEU A 403 -6.39 11.76 2.57
C LEU A 403 -6.71 12.07 4.05
N HIS A 404 -6.24 11.25 4.99
CA HIS A 404 -6.60 11.42 6.40
C HIS A 404 -6.06 12.72 7.00
N ARG A 405 -6.94 13.56 7.57
CA ARG A 405 -6.62 14.92 8.06
C ARG A 405 -5.52 15.02 9.14
N HIS A 406 -5.23 13.92 9.83
CA HIS A 406 -4.24 13.85 10.93
C HIS A 406 -3.07 12.90 10.65
N ALA A 407 -2.99 12.32 9.45
CA ALA A 407 -1.87 11.48 9.04
C ALA A 407 -1.17 12.11 7.84
N ARG A 408 0.14 11.93 7.74
CA ARG A 408 0.92 12.34 6.58
C ARG A 408 1.45 11.07 5.93
N ILE A 409 0.68 10.57 4.97
CA ILE A 409 0.86 9.29 4.29
C ILE A 409 1.09 9.62 2.81
N ASN A 410 2.13 9.05 2.20
CA ASN A 410 2.35 9.20 0.75
C ASN A 410 1.60 8.09 -0.03
N THR A 411 1.56 8.21 -1.35
CA THR A 411 0.87 7.25 -2.23
C THR A 411 1.35 5.80 -2.05
N ALA A 412 2.64 5.55 -1.87
CA ALA A 412 3.16 4.19 -1.65
C ALA A 412 2.77 3.61 -0.29
N GLN A 413 2.79 4.42 0.77
CA GLN A 413 2.33 4.00 2.10
C GLN A 413 0.83 3.70 2.09
N ALA A 414 0.03 4.54 1.45
CA ALA A 414 -1.40 4.30 1.28
C ALA A 414 -1.68 3.02 0.48
N TYR A 415 -0.91 2.79 -0.59
CA TYR A 415 -0.98 1.57 -1.40
C TYR A 415 -0.69 0.33 -0.56
N TYR A 416 0.38 0.35 0.24
CA TYR A 416 0.70 -0.77 1.11
C TYR A 416 -0.36 -0.99 2.19
N PHE A 417 -0.92 0.08 2.77
CA PHE A 417 -1.97 -0.05 3.78
C PHE A 417 -3.23 -0.66 3.20
N ALA A 418 -3.58 -0.29 1.97
CA ALA A 418 -4.66 -0.94 1.22
C ALA A 418 -4.33 -2.41 0.95
N TYR A 419 -3.10 -2.72 0.56
CA TYR A 419 -2.63 -4.10 0.38
C TYR A 419 -2.80 -4.94 1.66
N VAL A 420 -2.31 -4.46 2.80
CA VAL A 420 -2.42 -5.17 4.09
C VAL A 420 -3.87 -5.41 4.50
N GLU A 421 -4.77 -4.52 4.13
CA GLU A 421 -6.20 -4.68 4.42
C GLU A 421 -6.77 -5.89 3.70
N VAL A 422 -6.44 -6.02 2.42
CA VAL A 422 -7.09 -6.97 1.52
C VAL A 422 -6.31 -8.24 1.24
N LYS A 423 -5.01 -8.30 1.58
CA LYS A 423 -4.12 -9.41 1.21
C LYS A 423 -4.63 -10.77 1.65
N GLU A 424 -5.37 -10.87 2.75
CA GLU A 424 -5.90 -12.16 3.21
C GLU A 424 -7.08 -12.66 2.35
N PHE A 425 -7.87 -11.76 1.78
CA PHE A 425 -8.98 -12.13 0.89
C PHE A 425 -8.49 -12.60 -0.48
N TYR A 426 -7.29 -12.14 -0.87
CA TYR A 426 -6.65 -12.43 -2.15
C TYR A 426 -5.36 -13.25 -2.02
N LYS A 427 -5.11 -13.84 -0.84
CA LYS A 427 -3.93 -14.66 -0.52
C LYS A 427 -2.60 -14.02 -0.96
N GLY A 428 -2.45 -12.72 -0.73
CA GLY A 428 -1.24 -11.95 -1.00
C GLY A 428 -1.11 -11.42 -2.43
N PHE A 429 -1.94 -11.86 -3.38
CA PHE A 429 -1.90 -11.35 -4.75
C PHE A 429 -2.81 -10.13 -4.92
N ILE A 430 -2.30 -9.07 -5.54
CA ILE A 430 -3.09 -7.87 -5.86
C ILE A 430 -2.91 -7.53 -7.33
N ARG A 431 -4.02 -7.19 -7.99
CA ARG A 431 -4.06 -6.83 -9.42
C ARG A 431 -3.95 -5.33 -9.68
N TYR A 432 -3.44 -4.57 -8.73
CA TYR A 432 -2.99 -3.20 -8.98
C TYR A 432 -1.47 -3.18 -9.07
N ARG A 433 -0.94 -2.34 -9.94
CA ARG A 433 0.48 -1.98 -9.98
C ARG A 433 0.64 -0.55 -9.48
N PHE A 434 1.76 -0.33 -8.80
CA PHE A 434 2.22 1.01 -8.46
C PHE A 434 3.24 1.42 -9.51
N ASN A 435 3.09 2.60 -10.10
CA ASN A 435 4.01 3.12 -11.10
C ASN A 435 4.43 4.55 -10.75
N GLY A 436 5.71 4.87 -10.97
CA GLY A 436 6.29 6.19 -10.67
C GLY A 436 6.93 6.32 -9.29
N VAL A 437 6.73 7.45 -8.61
CA VAL A 437 7.38 7.77 -7.32
C VAL A 437 6.37 8.07 -6.22
N PRO A 438 6.67 7.76 -4.95
CA PRO A 438 5.79 8.11 -3.83
C PRO A 438 5.67 9.63 -3.68
N VAL A 439 4.44 10.12 -3.62
CA VAL A 439 4.15 11.55 -3.40
C VAL A 439 3.21 11.75 -2.23
N TYR A 440 3.40 12.87 -1.54
CA TYR A 440 2.41 13.40 -0.63
C TYR A 440 1.44 14.24 -1.47
N VAL A 441 0.14 14.05 -1.28
CA VAL A 441 -0.92 14.83 -1.93
C VAL A 441 -1.42 15.95 -1.03
#